data_AF-A0A959I422-F1
#
_entry.id   AF-A0A959I422-F1
#
_cell.length_a   1.000
_cell.length_b   1.000
_cell.length_c   1.000
_cell.angle_alpha   90.00
_cell.angle_beta   90.00
_cell.angle_gamma   90.00
#
_symmetry.space_group_name_H-M   'P 1'
#
loop_
_entity.id
_entity.type
_entity.pdbx_description
1 polymer ?
#
loop_
_entity_poly.entity_id
_entity_poly.type
_entity_poly.pdbx_seq_one_letter_code
_entity_poly.pdbx_strand_id
1 'polypeptide(L)'
;LYPVPYTNILVKDKGRGTYSDLKGFFSIVVEKGDVIIFSAIGYKTVEYKIPEDLEDDRYSIVQLMTQDAINLPETVVFPWPSRDHFKLEFLAMDVTPELQERAAKNLANETLRRMRNDVTVDGNEHADYYLRQQAREYYYIGQQPPMNIFNPVAWKKFFDSWKNGDFKKKD
;
A
#
# COMPACT_ATOMS: atom_id res chain seq x y z
N LEU A 1 -25.36 -23.60 -22.81
CA LEU A 1 -24.70 -22.31 -22.48
C LEU A 1 -24.83 -22.11 -20.99
N TYR A 2 -23.72 -21.99 -20.28
CA TYR A 2 -23.73 -21.72 -18.84
C TYR A 2 -23.39 -20.24 -18.62
N PRO A 3 -24.09 -19.53 -17.72
CA PRO A 3 -23.76 -18.16 -17.41
C PRO A 3 -22.40 -18.09 -16.71
N VAL A 4 -21.59 -17.08 -17.05
CA VAL A 4 -20.33 -16.79 -16.36
C VAL A 4 -20.58 -15.63 -15.39
N PRO A 5 -20.75 -15.89 -14.09
CA PRO A 5 -21.04 -14.85 -13.12
C PRO A 5 -19.80 -13.98 -12.84
N TYR A 6 -20.02 -12.74 -12.40
CA TYR A 6 -18.97 -11.81 -12.00
C TYR A 6 -17.89 -11.57 -13.08
N THR A 7 -18.26 -11.66 -14.34
CA THR A 7 -17.38 -11.30 -15.47
C THR A 7 -17.09 -9.80 -15.41
N ASN A 8 -15.82 -9.42 -15.51
CA ASN A 8 -15.39 -8.03 -15.57
C ASN A 8 -15.53 -7.50 -16.99
N ILE A 9 -16.14 -6.33 -17.14
CA ILE A 9 -16.52 -5.74 -18.42
C ILE A 9 -15.98 -4.32 -18.46
N LEU A 10 -14.95 -4.08 -19.26
CA LEU A 10 -14.25 -2.80 -19.31
C LEU A 10 -14.38 -2.17 -20.70
N VAL A 11 -14.57 -0.85 -20.75
CA VAL A 11 -14.40 -0.08 -21.98
C VAL A 11 -12.93 0.28 -22.14
N LYS A 12 -12.32 -0.20 -23.22
CA LYS A 12 -10.89 0.00 -23.52
C LYS A 12 -10.56 1.50 -23.52
N ASP A 13 -9.44 1.85 -22.88
CA ASP A 13 -8.88 3.21 -22.80
C ASP A 13 -9.73 4.29 -22.12
N LYS A 14 -10.94 3.97 -21.61
CA LYS A 14 -11.82 4.93 -20.92
C LYS A 14 -11.85 4.78 -19.40
N GLY A 15 -11.23 3.74 -18.85
CA GLY A 15 -11.23 3.46 -17.40
C GLY A 15 -12.64 3.24 -16.82
N ARG A 16 -13.63 2.98 -17.66
CA ARG A 16 -15.03 2.73 -17.31
C ARG A 16 -15.32 1.25 -17.45
N GLY A 17 -16.12 0.70 -16.56
CA GLY A 17 -16.48 -0.71 -16.60
C GLY A 17 -17.62 -1.05 -15.65
N THR A 18 -18.07 -2.29 -15.74
CA THR A 18 -19.07 -2.90 -14.87
C THR A 18 -18.74 -4.38 -14.68
N TYR A 19 -19.55 -5.10 -13.93
CA TYR A 19 -19.46 -6.54 -13.78
C TYR A 19 -20.81 -7.21 -14.06
N SER A 20 -20.79 -8.49 -14.43
CA SER A 20 -22.02 -9.27 -14.61
C SER A 20 -22.59 -9.78 -13.28
N ASP A 21 -23.90 -9.95 -13.21
CA ASP A 21 -24.58 -10.53 -12.06
C ASP A 21 -24.34 -12.06 -11.92
N LEU A 22 -24.97 -12.67 -10.91
CA LEU A 22 -24.95 -14.13 -10.67
C LEU A 22 -25.47 -14.97 -11.84
N LYS A 23 -26.28 -14.38 -12.72
CA LYS A 23 -26.89 -15.02 -13.89
C LYS A 23 -26.17 -14.63 -15.20
N GLY A 24 -25.07 -13.88 -15.13
CA GLY A 24 -24.30 -13.43 -16.29
C GLY A 24 -24.89 -12.24 -17.04
N PHE A 25 -25.91 -11.56 -16.49
CA PHE A 25 -26.45 -10.33 -17.08
C PHE A 25 -25.57 -9.14 -16.76
N PHE A 26 -25.44 -8.22 -17.73
CA PHE A 26 -24.70 -6.99 -17.57
C PHE A 26 -25.37 -5.83 -18.32
N SER A 27 -25.08 -4.61 -17.89
CA SER A 27 -25.51 -3.38 -18.55
C SER A 27 -24.44 -2.32 -18.38
N ILE A 28 -24.05 -1.68 -19.49
CA ILE A 28 -23.04 -0.64 -19.53
C ILE A 28 -23.39 0.37 -20.61
N VAL A 29 -23.08 1.64 -20.36
CA VAL A 29 -23.24 2.73 -21.33
C VAL A 29 -21.92 2.92 -22.06
N VAL A 30 -21.95 2.78 -23.39
CA VAL A 30 -20.79 2.86 -24.30
C VAL A 30 -21.12 3.74 -25.51
N GLU A 31 -20.09 4.20 -26.21
CA GLU A 31 -20.25 4.93 -27.47
C GLU A 31 -20.09 3.99 -28.68
N LYS A 32 -20.63 4.40 -29.81
CA LYS A 32 -20.45 3.68 -31.09
C LYS A 32 -18.97 3.61 -31.43
N GLY A 33 -18.48 2.44 -31.81
CA GLY A 33 -17.06 2.21 -32.10
C GLY A 33 -16.19 1.85 -30.88
N ASP A 34 -16.72 1.89 -29.65
CA ASP A 34 -15.99 1.48 -28.45
C ASP A 34 -15.63 -0.01 -28.48
N VAL A 35 -14.50 -0.35 -27.86
CA VAL A 35 -14.06 -1.73 -27.66
C VAL A 35 -14.31 -2.12 -26.21
N ILE A 36 -15.09 -3.18 -26.01
CA ILE A 36 -15.41 -3.75 -24.71
C ILE A 36 -14.53 -4.97 -24.49
N ILE A 37 -13.89 -5.05 -23.33
CA ILE A 37 -13.04 -6.14 -22.90
C ILE A 37 -13.80 -6.93 -21.83
N PHE A 38 -14.02 -8.21 -22.10
CA PHE A 38 -14.61 -9.16 -21.16
C PHE A 38 -13.52 -10.05 -20.57
N SER A 39 -13.38 -10.07 -19.25
CA SER A 39 -12.42 -10.93 -18.56
C SER A 39 -13.06 -11.63 -17.36
N ALA A 40 -12.74 -12.91 -17.19
CA ALA A 40 -13.20 -13.73 -16.07
C ALA A 40 -12.12 -14.74 -15.71
N ILE A 41 -12.01 -15.09 -14.43
CA ILE A 41 -11.02 -16.06 -13.96
C ILE A 41 -11.32 -17.43 -14.59
N GLY A 42 -10.30 -18.06 -15.18
CA GLY A 42 -10.45 -19.34 -15.87
C GLY A 42 -11.06 -19.25 -17.27
N TYR A 43 -11.16 -18.06 -17.84
CA TYR A 43 -11.61 -17.83 -19.22
C TYR A 43 -10.63 -16.94 -19.98
N LYS A 44 -10.56 -17.12 -21.30
CA LYS A 44 -9.81 -16.21 -22.17
C LYS A 44 -10.51 -14.87 -22.24
N THR A 45 -9.72 -13.80 -22.12
CA THR A 45 -10.19 -12.43 -22.36
C THR A 45 -10.67 -12.30 -23.80
N VAL A 46 -11.85 -11.69 -23.99
CA VAL A 46 -12.42 -11.43 -25.31
C VAL A 46 -12.63 -9.94 -25.49
N GLU A 47 -12.20 -9.41 -26.63
CA GLU A 47 -12.51 -8.04 -27.05
C GLU A 47 -13.69 -8.04 -28.03
N TYR A 48 -14.64 -7.13 -27.84
CA TYR A 48 -15.78 -6.95 -28.72
C TYR A 48 -15.88 -5.47 -29.12
N LYS A 49 -15.83 -5.20 -30.43
CA LYS A 49 -16.01 -3.84 -30.96
C LYS A 49 -17.50 -3.57 -31.19
N ILE A 50 -18.00 -2.48 -30.64
CA ILE A 50 -19.37 -2.01 -30.85
C ILE A 50 -19.51 -1.48 -32.28
N PRO A 51 -20.50 -1.95 -33.06
CA PRO A 51 -20.71 -1.46 -34.42
C PRO A 51 -20.99 0.05 -34.46
N GLU A 52 -20.54 0.72 -35.51
CA GLU A 52 -20.73 2.17 -35.71
C GLU A 52 -22.08 2.50 -36.36
N ASP A 53 -22.70 1.51 -36.99
CA ASP A 53 -23.95 1.55 -37.75
C ASP A 53 -25.20 1.19 -36.94
N LEU A 54 -25.17 1.40 -35.62
CA LEU A 54 -26.34 1.19 -34.76
C LEU A 54 -27.38 2.30 -34.98
N GLU A 55 -28.60 1.95 -35.37
CA GLU A 55 -29.72 2.91 -35.51
C GLU A 55 -30.39 3.24 -34.18
N ASP A 56 -30.41 2.29 -33.25
CA ASP A 56 -31.15 2.36 -31.99
C ASP A 56 -30.23 2.63 -30.78
N ASP A 57 -30.77 3.23 -29.73
CA ASP A 57 -30.01 3.59 -28.51
C ASP A 57 -29.75 2.37 -27.60
N ARG A 58 -30.40 1.25 -27.88
CA ARG A 58 -30.29 0.01 -27.11
C ARG A 58 -29.71 -1.10 -27.96
N TYR A 59 -28.61 -1.67 -27.48
CA TYR A 59 -27.94 -2.79 -28.11
C TYR A 59 -27.80 -3.97 -27.15
N SER A 60 -28.20 -5.16 -27.58
CA SER A 60 -28.16 -6.39 -26.78
C SER A 60 -27.31 -7.45 -27.46
N ILE A 61 -26.33 -7.98 -26.73
CA ILE A 61 -25.44 -9.03 -27.23
C ILE A 61 -25.31 -10.16 -26.22
N VAL A 62 -25.00 -11.36 -26.73
CA VAL A 62 -24.55 -12.49 -25.91
C VAL A 62 -23.09 -12.74 -26.23
N GLN A 63 -22.20 -12.41 -25.29
CA GLN A 63 -20.78 -12.62 -25.45
C GLN A 63 -20.39 -14.03 -24.96
N LEU A 64 -19.82 -14.83 -25.87
CA LEU A 64 -19.29 -16.16 -25.54
C LEU A 64 -17.84 -16.05 -25.10
N MET A 65 -17.46 -16.80 -24.07
CA MET A 65 -16.09 -16.89 -23.56
C MET A 65 -15.61 -18.33 -23.56
N THR A 66 -14.37 -18.54 -23.97
CA THR A 66 -13.73 -19.87 -23.97
C THR A 66 -13.01 -20.08 -22.65
N GLN A 67 -13.27 -21.21 -22.00
CA GLN A 67 -12.57 -21.59 -20.77
C GLN A 67 -11.08 -21.77 -21.04
N ASP A 68 -10.23 -21.20 -20.18
CA ASP A 68 -8.78 -21.33 -20.22
C ASP A 68 -8.28 -21.91 -18.91
N ALA A 69 -7.42 -22.91 -18.99
CA ALA A 69 -6.75 -23.48 -17.83
C ALA A 69 -5.56 -22.60 -17.48
N ILE A 70 -5.81 -21.47 -16.80
CA ILE A 70 -4.72 -20.70 -16.20
C ILE A 70 -4.25 -21.47 -14.97
N ASN A 71 -3.09 -22.12 -15.09
CA ASN A 71 -2.35 -22.61 -13.93
C ASN A 71 -1.83 -21.39 -13.18
N LEU A 72 -2.59 -20.91 -12.20
CA LEU A 72 -2.08 -19.94 -11.24
C LEU A 72 -0.87 -20.59 -10.55
N PRO A 73 0.31 -19.95 -10.54
CA PRO A 73 1.45 -20.51 -9.82
C PRO A 73 1.06 -20.66 -8.35
N GLU A 74 1.08 -21.89 -7.85
CA GLU A 74 0.80 -22.17 -6.45
C GLU A 74 1.81 -21.43 -5.59
N THR A 75 1.33 -20.52 -4.74
CA THR A 75 2.15 -19.93 -3.69
C THR A 75 1.90 -20.74 -2.42
N VAL A 76 2.93 -21.45 -1.97
CA VAL A 76 2.88 -22.17 -0.70
C VAL A 76 3.03 -21.14 0.41
N VAL A 77 1.90 -20.70 0.96
CA VAL A 77 1.89 -19.91 2.20
C VAL A 77 2.18 -20.87 3.34
N PHE A 78 3.42 -20.86 3.83
CA PHE A 78 3.77 -21.62 5.02
C PHE A 78 3.03 -21.02 6.22
N PRO A 79 2.17 -21.78 6.92
CA PRO A 79 1.76 -21.38 8.25
C PRO A 79 3.02 -21.33 9.10
N TRP A 80 3.28 -20.20 9.77
CA TRP A 80 4.39 -20.13 10.71
C TRP A 80 4.28 -21.30 11.69
N PRO A 81 5.34 -22.09 11.90
CA PRO A 81 5.33 -23.13 12.91
C PRO A 81 4.91 -22.52 14.25
N SER A 82 4.15 -23.26 15.06
CA SER A 82 3.78 -22.84 16.42
C SER A 82 5.00 -22.27 17.16
N ARG A 83 4.80 -21.32 18.09
CA ARG A 83 5.92 -20.72 18.87
C ARG A 83 6.85 -21.79 19.46
N ASP A 84 6.30 -22.95 19.82
CA ASP A 84 7.04 -24.08 20.38
C ASP A 84 7.99 -24.73 19.35
N HIS A 85 7.58 -24.80 18.08
CA HIS A 85 8.41 -25.30 16.99
C HIS A 85 9.47 -24.29 16.55
N PHE A 86 9.20 -22.98 16.61
CA PHE A 86 10.20 -21.97 16.28
C PHE A 86 11.49 -22.14 17.09
N LYS A 87 11.39 -22.44 18.39
CA LYS A 87 12.58 -22.62 19.23
C LYS A 87 13.44 -23.81 18.77
N LEU A 88 12.81 -24.92 18.41
CA LEU A 88 13.50 -26.12 17.94
C LEU A 88 14.15 -25.89 16.58
N GLU A 89 13.41 -25.31 15.64
CA GLU A 89 13.90 -24.99 14.29
C GLU A 89 15.01 -23.92 14.32
N PHE A 90 14.87 -22.89 15.16
CA PHE A 90 15.91 -21.86 15.32
C PHE A 90 17.20 -22.44 15.90
N LEU A 91 17.11 -23.37 16.85
CA LEU A 91 18.27 -24.07 17.41
C LEU A 91 18.88 -25.08 16.42
N ALA A 92 18.06 -25.69 15.57
CA ALA A 92 18.47 -26.63 14.53
C ALA A 92 18.94 -25.94 13.24
N MET A 93 18.84 -24.61 13.16
CA MET A 93 19.22 -23.84 11.98
C MET A 93 20.71 -23.94 11.72
N ASP A 94 21.09 -24.42 10.53
CA ASP A 94 22.47 -24.44 10.09
C ASP A 94 22.92 -23.03 9.70
N VAL A 95 23.79 -22.43 10.52
CA VAL A 95 24.26 -21.06 10.31
C VAL A 95 25.39 -21.09 9.29
N THR A 96 25.05 -20.86 8.03
CA THR A 96 26.04 -20.69 6.97
C THR A 96 26.83 -19.38 7.15
N PRO A 97 28.08 -19.30 6.67
CA PRO A 97 28.89 -18.07 6.75
C PRO A 97 28.20 -16.84 6.15
N GLU A 98 27.38 -17.03 5.11
CA GLU A 98 26.61 -15.97 4.47
C GLU A 98 25.52 -15.40 5.41
N LEU A 99 24.81 -16.27 6.14
CA LEU A 99 23.81 -15.83 7.12
C LEU A 99 24.46 -15.07 8.27
N GLN A 100 25.65 -15.49 8.70
CA GLN A 100 26.43 -14.78 9.71
C GLN A 100 26.87 -13.40 9.24
N GLU A 101 27.35 -13.28 8.00
CA GLU A 101 27.74 -11.99 7.42
C GLU A 101 26.54 -11.04 7.29
N ARG A 102 25.38 -11.54 6.84
CA ARG A 102 24.13 -10.76 6.77
C ARG A 102 23.69 -10.29 8.15
N ALA A 103 23.75 -11.16 9.16
CA ALA A 103 23.45 -10.79 10.54
C ALA A 103 24.40 -9.69 11.05
N ALA A 104 25.70 -9.84 10.82
CA ALA A 104 26.70 -8.83 11.19
C ALA A 104 26.45 -7.49 10.49
N LYS A 105 26.09 -7.49 9.21
CA LYS A 105 25.71 -6.28 8.46
C LYS A 105 24.46 -5.62 9.04
N ASN A 106 23.43 -6.40 9.40
CA ASN A 106 22.21 -5.87 10.01
C ASN A 106 22.45 -5.27 11.41
N LEU A 107 23.40 -5.84 12.16
CA LEU A 107 23.82 -5.36 13.48
C LEU A 107 24.87 -4.26 13.45
N ALA A 108 25.43 -3.93 12.28
CA ALA A 108 26.45 -2.91 12.18
C ALA A 108 25.89 -1.54 12.61
N ASN A 109 26.71 -0.76 13.32
CA ASN A 109 26.31 0.51 13.92
C ASN A 109 25.81 1.52 12.86
N GLU A 110 26.40 1.50 11.67
CA GLU A 110 25.94 2.34 10.56
C GLU A 110 24.50 2.01 10.15
N THR A 111 24.18 0.73 10.00
CA THR A 111 22.86 0.21 9.62
C THR A 111 21.82 0.55 10.68
N LEU A 112 22.16 0.37 11.96
CA LEU A 112 21.30 0.74 13.08
C LEU A 112 21.07 2.26 13.17
N ARG A 113 22.10 3.08 12.91
CA ARG A 113 21.96 4.54 12.85
C ARG A 113 21.08 4.99 11.70
N ARG A 114 21.21 4.37 10.53
CA ARG A 114 20.35 4.64 9.37
C ARG A 114 18.90 4.29 9.70
N MET A 115 18.65 3.09 10.22
CA MET A 115 17.30 2.66 10.62
C MET A 115 16.67 3.62 11.64
N ARG A 116 17.42 4.11 12.61
CA ARG A 116 16.91 5.10 13.59
C ARG A 116 16.45 6.42 12.94
N ASN A 117 17.07 6.82 11.83
CA ASN A 117 16.73 8.08 11.17
C ASN A 117 15.66 7.90 10.09
N ASP A 118 15.62 6.73 9.44
CA ASP A 118 14.74 6.47 8.30
C ASP A 118 13.40 5.84 8.71
N VAL A 119 13.36 5.09 9.82
CA VAL A 119 12.11 4.50 10.30
C VAL A 119 11.23 5.60 10.87
N THR A 120 10.04 5.73 10.28
CA THR A 120 9.01 6.62 10.78
C THR A 120 8.56 6.19 12.17
N VAL A 121 8.49 7.15 13.08
CA VAL A 121 7.99 6.97 14.45
C VAL A 121 6.57 6.39 14.41
N ASP A 122 6.32 5.31 15.13
CA ASP A 122 4.98 4.74 15.23
C ASP A 122 4.06 5.58 16.15
N GLY A 123 2.75 5.28 16.17
CA GLY A 123 1.80 6.03 16.99
C GLY A 123 2.10 5.99 18.50
N ASN A 124 2.65 4.89 19.01
CA ASN A 124 2.98 4.74 20.43
C ASN A 124 4.25 5.52 20.78
N GLU A 125 5.27 5.44 19.92
CA GLU A 125 6.53 6.15 20.07
C GLU A 125 6.33 7.66 19.98
N HIS A 126 5.39 8.12 19.14
CA HIS A 126 4.95 9.51 19.10
C HIS A 126 4.28 9.95 20.41
N ALA A 127 3.39 9.12 20.97
CA ALA A 127 2.74 9.41 22.25
C ALA A 127 3.77 9.45 23.39
N ASP A 128 4.69 8.49 23.45
CA ASP A 128 5.80 8.46 24.41
C ASP A 128 6.73 9.67 24.26
N TYR A 129 7.00 10.09 23.03
CA TYR A 129 7.77 11.31 22.76
C TYR A 129 7.05 12.55 23.29
N TYR A 130 5.75 12.67 23.02
CA TYR A 130 4.92 13.78 23.51
C TYR A 130 4.85 13.82 25.05
N LEU A 131 4.60 12.68 25.69
CA LEU A 131 4.58 12.58 27.16
C LEU A 131 5.93 12.92 27.77
N ARG A 132 7.05 12.50 27.16
CA ARG A 132 8.39 12.89 27.58
C ARG A 132 8.62 14.39 27.46
N GLN A 133 8.10 15.03 26.41
CA GLN A 133 8.17 16.48 26.25
C GLN A 133 7.34 17.18 27.34
N GLN A 134 6.11 16.74 27.56
CA GLN A 134 5.23 17.29 28.59
C GLN A 134 5.84 17.14 30.00
N ALA A 135 6.44 15.99 30.31
CA ALA A 135 7.12 15.74 31.58
C ALA A 135 8.33 16.68 31.79
N ARG A 136 9.06 17.01 30.72
CA ARG A 136 10.14 18.00 30.79
C ARG A 136 9.61 19.40 31.09
N GLU A 137 8.47 19.78 30.53
CA GLU A 137 7.81 21.05 30.84
C GLU A 137 7.34 21.09 32.30
N TYR A 138 6.75 20.00 32.79
CA TYR A 138 6.36 19.83 34.19
C TYR A 138 7.53 19.97 35.17
N TYR A 139 8.73 19.53 34.79
CA TYR A 139 9.94 19.67 35.63
C TYR A 139 10.28 21.12 35.96
N TYR A 140 9.88 22.06 35.09
CA TYR A 140 10.08 23.50 35.31
C TYR A 140 8.84 24.19 35.89
N ILE A 141 7.75 23.47 36.20
CA ILE A 141 6.62 24.06 36.91
C ILE A 141 7.02 24.35 38.35
N GLY A 142 7.10 25.64 38.69
CA GLY A 142 7.53 26.13 40.01
C GLY A 142 8.98 26.65 40.04
N GLN A 143 9.74 26.52 38.96
CA GLN A 143 11.07 27.13 38.80
C GLN A 143 11.11 27.96 37.50
N GLN A 144 11.99 28.95 37.41
CA GLN A 144 12.16 29.65 36.13
C GLN A 144 12.81 28.70 35.11
N PRO A 145 12.17 28.43 33.95
CA PRO A 145 12.78 27.63 32.91
C PRO A 145 14.11 28.26 32.46
N PRO A 146 15.12 27.45 32.07
CA PRO A 146 16.38 27.97 31.58
C PRO A 146 16.16 28.85 30.35
N MET A 147 16.67 30.09 30.39
CA MET A 147 16.58 30.99 29.25
C MET A 147 17.52 30.52 28.13
N ASN A 148 16.96 30.27 26.95
CA ASN A 148 17.72 29.81 25.77
C ASN A 148 18.53 30.91 25.07
N ILE A 149 18.67 32.10 25.66
CA ILE A 149 19.32 33.27 25.04
C ILE A 149 20.82 33.08 24.77
N PHE A 150 21.49 32.19 25.51
CA PHE A 150 22.90 31.86 25.29
C PHE A 150 23.11 30.54 24.53
N ASN A 151 22.02 29.91 24.05
CA ASN A 151 22.11 28.65 23.32
C ASN A 151 22.28 28.89 21.81
N PRO A 152 23.47 28.64 21.20
CA PRO A 152 23.70 28.90 19.78
C PRO A 152 22.82 28.06 18.85
N VAL A 153 22.38 26.87 19.30
CA VAL A 153 21.48 26.00 18.53
C VAL A 153 20.06 26.58 18.52
N ALA A 154 19.62 27.20 19.62
CA ALA A 154 18.31 27.85 19.69
C ALA A 154 18.23 29.05 18.74
N TRP A 155 19.31 29.85 18.64
CA TRP A 155 19.41 30.94 17.67
C TRP A 155 19.36 30.47 16.23
N LYS A 156 20.11 29.41 15.89
CA LYS A 156 20.05 28.83 14.54
C LYS A 156 18.62 28.40 14.18
N LYS A 157 17.95 27.66 15.06
CA LYS A 157 16.54 27.26 14.86
C LYS A 157 15.62 28.46 14.69
N PHE A 158 15.81 29.52 15.48
CA PHE A 158 15.03 30.75 15.35
C PHE A 158 15.20 31.38 13.96
N PHE A 159 16.45 31.53 13.48
CA PHE A 159 16.71 32.08 12.14
C PHE A 159 16.17 31.18 11.02
N ASP A 160 16.28 29.86 11.17
CA ASP A 160 15.75 28.90 10.22
C ASP A 160 14.21 29.00 10.15
N SER A 161 13.51 29.01 11.30
CA SER A 161 12.04 29.18 11.36
C SER A 161 11.57 30.55 10.85
N TRP A 162 12.33 31.60 11.12
CA TRP A 162 12.06 32.93 10.56
C TRP A 162 12.14 32.90 9.03
N LYS A 163 13.18 32.28 8.48
CA LYS A 163 13.39 32.16 7.03
C LYS A 163 12.31 31.28 6.38
N ASN A 164 11.86 30.24 7.06
CA ASN A 164 10.80 29.35 6.60
C ASN A 164 9.40 30.00 6.67
N GLY A 165 9.26 31.14 7.35
CA GLY A 165 8.01 31.88 7.43
C GLY A 165 7.03 31.34 8.48
N ASP A 166 7.52 30.54 9.44
CA ASP A 166 6.71 29.89 10.48
C ASP A 166 5.94 30.91 11.36
N PHE A 167 6.42 32.15 11.41
CA PHE A 167 5.82 33.26 12.18
C PHE A 167 4.86 34.16 11.38
N LYS A 168 4.64 33.89 10.09
CA LYS A 168 3.63 34.63 9.32
C LYS A 168 2.24 34.17 9.74
N LYS A 169 1.35 35.11 10.06
CA LYS A 169 -0.07 34.82 10.29
C LYS A 169 -0.65 34.16 9.04
N LYS A 170 -1.24 32.99 9.20
CA LYS A 170 -2.05 32.35 8.16
C LYS A 170 -3.44 32.96 8.28
N ASP A 171 -3.73 33.93 7.41
CA ASP A 171 -5.10 34.36 7.13
C ASP A 171 -5.78 33.34 6.21
#